data_AF-A0A2T7NPQ0-F1
#
_entry.id   AF-A0A2T7NPQ0-F1
#
_cell.length_a   1.000
_cell.length_b   1.000
_cell.length_c   1.000
_cell.angle_alpha   90.00
_cell.angle_beta   90.00
_cell.angle_gamma   90.00
#
_symmetry.space_group_name_H-M   'P 1'
#
loop_
_entity.id
_entity.type
_entity.pdbx_description
1 polymer ?
#
loop_
_entity_poly.entity_id
_entity_poly.type
_entity_poly.pdbx_seq_one_letter_code
_entity_poly.pdbx_strand_id
1 'polypeptide(L)'
;MAIHDYLQKEVLDGFDNYKYSAIDTSPISNYIYHPFWNRIVKLVPVWVAPNLLTFSGFVLLIVNFAVLTFYDPHFYASSRDHLESPPIPNWVWLMAALNNFLSHTLDGIDGKQARRTKSSSPLGELFDHGLDSWAAFFLPVGLYSIFGRGEYGVSVYRVYLVMIGIMLCFITSHWEKYNTGILFLPWGYDIGQLGMTLVYLITFFYGYEVWKFTLPLLHISTAEFFEMCCYLGFFGLTFPFTFWNIYKSYADKSGKMRPFGEAMRPLVSTLVLFGLMLLWATFSPYGILDNQPRLLYWTTGTAFSNIAVCFLFMDHYCIMSYLMFEQ
;
A
#
# COMPACT_ATOMS: atom_id res chain seq x y z
N MET A 1 4.89 21.38 35.20
CA MET A 1 4.10 20.67 34.17
C MET A 1 4.65 21.13 32.82
N ALA A 2 5.70 20.46 32.34
CA ALA A 2 6.35 20.80 31.08
C ALA A 2 5.50 20.23 29.95
N ILE A 3 4.70 21.09 29.31
CA ILE A 3 4.15 20.78 28.00
C ILE A 3 5.36 20.87 27.07
N HIS A 4 5.88 19.71 26.67
CA HIS A 4 6.83 19.66 25.57
C HIS A 4 6.11 20.22 24.34
N ASP A 5 6.48 21.42 23.90
CA ASP A 5 6.18 21.90 22.55
C ASP A 5 6.87 20.96 21.58
N TYR A 6 6.17 19.88 21.21
CA TYR A 6 6.67 18.83 20.33
C TYR A 6 6.93 19.38 18.91
N LEU A 7 6.43 20.58 18.62
CA LEU A 7 6.49 21.26 17.34
C LEU A 7 6.86 22.72 17.53
N GLN A 8 7.99 23.11 16.95
CA GLN A 8 8.42 24.50 16.87
C GLN A 8 7.43 25.33 16.03
N LYS A 9 7.22 26.59 16.38
CA LYS A 9 6.22 27.47 15.75
C LYS A 9 6.50 27.69 14.27
N GLU A 10 7.78 27.70 13.92
CA GLU A 10 8.33 27.82 12.57
C GLU A 10 7.94 26.61 11.69
N VAL A 11 7.73 25.44 12.30
CA VAL A 11 7.17 24.28 11.60
C VAL A 11 5.71 24.55 11.24
N LEU A 12 4.91 25.05 12.20
CA LEU A 12 3.50 25.34 11.96
C LEU A 12 3.31 26.34 10.82
N ASP A 13 4.18 27.34 10.71
CA ASP A 13 4.14 28.35 9.64
C ASP A 13 4.51 27.78 8.25
N GLY A 14 5.33 26.72 8.19
CA GLY A 14 5.63 26.03 6.94
C GLY A 14 4.43 25.26 6.38
N PHE A 15 3.51 24.78 7.23
CA PHE A 15 2.30 24.04 6.80
C PHE A 15 1.39 24.90 5.94
N ASP A 16 1.38 26.21 6.16
CA ASP A 16 0.55 27.16 5.41
C ASP A 16 1.06 27.40 3.97
N ASN A 17 2.33 27.12 3.70
CA ASN A 17 2.96 27.34 2.38
C ASN A 17 3.10 26.07 1.53
N TYR A 18 2.75 24.90 2.09
CA TYR A 18 2.88 23.63 1.39
C TYR A 18 1.89 23.51 0.23
N LYS A 19 2.40 23.09 -0.94
CA LYS A 19 1.58 22.79 -2.12
C LYS A 19 1.79 21.35 -2.56
N TYR A 20 0.72 20.58 -2.55
CA TYR A 20 0.72 19.20 -3.06
C TYR A 20 1.17 19.16 -4.52
N SER A 21 2.16 18.31 -4.81
CA SER A 21 2.71 18.11 -6.14
C SER A 21 2.83 16.61 -6.41
N ALA A 22 1.91 16.11 -7.22
CA ALA A 22 1.91 14.72 -7.67
C ALA A 22 1.65 14.64 -9.18
N ILE A 23 2.28 13.66 -9.82
CA ILE A 23 2.12 13.36 -11.24
C ILE A 23 1.66 11.91 -11.38
N ASP A 24 0.54 11.73 -12.08
CA ASP A 24 0.03 10.42 -12.44
C ASP A 24 0.18 10.20 -13.95
N THR A 25 0.98 9.21 -14.33
CA THR A 25 1.18 8.82 -15.74
C THR A 25 0.52 7.49 -16.09
N SER A 26 -0.18 6.84 -15.14
CA SER A 26 -0.82 5.56 -15.34
C SER A 26 -1.96 5.67 -16.35
N PRO A 27 -1.97 4.85 -17.42
CA PRO A 27 -3.06 4.86 -18.39
C PRO A 27 -4.41 4.51 -17.76
N ILE A 28 -4.44 3.53 -16.85
CA ILE A 28 -5.68 3.11 -16.17
C ILE A 28 -6.20 4.26 -15.30
N SER A 29 -5.31 4.92 -14.56
CA SER A 29 -5.67 6.01 -13.67
C SER A 29 -6.21 7.20 -14.45
N ASN A 30 -5.51 7.60 -15.51
CA ASN A 30 -5.87 8.76 -16.34
C ASN A 30 -7.13 8.54 -17.18
N TYR A 31 -7.31 7.37 -17.79
CA TYR A 31 -8.41 7.13 -18.73
C TYR A 31 -9.64 6.48 -18.10
N ILE A 32 -9.50 5.78 -16.98
CA ILE A 32 -10.61 5.06 -16.31
C ILE A 32 -10.94 5.72 -14.97
N TYR A 33 -10.00 5.71 -14.02
CA TYR A 33 -10.31 6.09 -12.64
C TYR A 33 -10.53 7.59 -12.46
N HIS A 34 -9.69 8.46 -13.01
CA HIS A 34 -9.88 9.90 -12.88
C HIS A 34 -11.23 10.38 -13.44
N PRO A 35 -11.67 9.99 -14.65
CA PRO A 35 -13.02 10.29 -15.14
C PRO A 35 -14.12 9.74 -14.23
N PHE A 36 -13.97 8.52 -13.72
CA PHE A 36 -14.91 7.89 -12.79
C PHE A 36 -14.99 8.66 -11.46
N TRP A 37 -13.88 8.83 -10.75
CA TRP A 37 -13.77 9.56 -9.49
C TRP A 37 -14.24 11.01 -9.61
N ASN A 38 -13.97 11.70 -10.74
CA ASN A 38 -14.48 13.05 -10.99
C ASN A 38 -16.02 13.11 -11.07
N ARG A 39 -16.69 12.01 -11.41
CA ARG A 39 -18.15 11.90 -11.35
C ARG A 39 -18.62 11.52 -9.94
N ILE A 40 -17.98 10.53 -9.32
CA ILE A 40 -18.36 10.03 -7.99
C ILE A 40 -18.21 11.10 -6.91
N VAL A 41 -17.13 11.88 -6.92
CA VAL A 41 -16.92 12.95 -5.93
C VAL A 41 -18.07 13.96 -5.89
N LYS A 42 -18.79 14.15 -7.00
CA LYS A 42 -19.93 15.08 -7.07
C LYS A 42 -21.14 14.59 -6.27
N LEU A 43 -21.24 13.27 -6.04
CA LEU A 43 -22.28 12.65 -5.22
C LEU A 43 -22.01 12.83 -3.72
N VAL A 44 -20.77 13.09 -3.33
CA VAL A 44 -20.40 13.36 -1.94
C VAL A 44 -20.89 14.76 -1.53
N PRO A 45 -21.67 14.89 -0.44
CA PRO A 45 -22.05 16.19 0.09
C PRO A 45 -20.84 17.01 0.54
N VAL A 46 -20.90 18.34 0.39
CA VAL A 46 -19.77 19.24 0.73
C VAL A 46 -19.45 19.33 2.22
N TRP A 47 -20.37 18.89 3.09
CA TRP A 47 -20.15 18.82 4.55
C TRP A 47 -19.34 17.59 4.97
N VAL A 48 -19.19 16.60 4.09
CA VAL A 48 -18.37 15.42 4.37
C VAL A 48 -16.90 15.80 4.23
N ALA A 49 -16.17 15.67 5.34
CA ALA A 49 -14.74 15.91 5.39
C ALA A 49 -13.97 14.90 4.52
N PRO A 50 -12.93 15.32 3.77
CA PRO A 50 -12.11 14.42 2.97
C PRO A 50 -11.53 13.24 3.76
N ASN A 51 -10.92 13.53 4.92
CA ASN A 51 -10.30 12.50 5.77
C ASN A 51 -11.32 11.46 6.29
N LEU A 52 -12.61 11.79 6.35
CA LEU A 52 -13.64 10.82 6.70
C LEU A 52 -13.83 9.79 5.57
N LEU A 53 -13.67 10.19 4.30
CA LEU A 53 -13.73 9.28 3.16
C LEU A 53 -12.57 8.28 3.22
N THR A 54 -11.34 8.79 3.35
CA THR A 54 -10.12 7.98 3.53
C THR A 54 -10.25 7.02 4.70
N PHE A 55 -10.65 7.53 5.88
CA PHE A 55 -10.81 6.70 7.07
C PHE A 55 -11.90 5.63 6.90
N SER A 56 -13.01 5.97 6.24
CA SER A 56 -14.07 5.01 5.95
C SER A 56 -13.57 3.89 5.03
N GLY A 57 -12.83 4.23 3.98
CA GLY A 57 -12.19 3.25 3.09
C GLY A 57 -11.24 2.33 3.85
N PHE A 58 -10.36 2.91 4.68
CA PHE A 58 -9.44 2.17 5.52
C PHE A 58 -10.14 1.18 6.47
N VAL A 59 -11.25 1.59 7.10
CA VAL A 59 -12.04 0.69 7.96
C VAL A 59 -12.57 -0.51 7.17
N LEU A 60 -12.96 -0.34 5.90
CA LEU A 60 -13.39 -1.46 5.06
C LEU A 60 -12.25 -2.47 4.82
N LEU A 61 -11.00 -2.01 4.68
CA LEU A 61 -9.83 -2.89 4.58
C LEU A 61 -9.56 -3.64 5.90
N ILE A 62 -9.71 -2.97 7.04
CA ILE A 62 -9.61 -3.63 8.36
C ILE A 62 -10.68 -4.71 8.49
N VAL A 63 -11.93 -4.41 8.11
CA VAL A 63 -13.04 -5.39 8.15
C VAL A 63 -12.72 -6.59 7.26
N ASN A 64 -12.23 -6.36 6.03
CA ASN A 64 -11.78 -7.45 5.15
C ASN A 64 -10.72 -8.31 5.83
N PHE A 65 -9.67 -7.69 6.36
CA PHE A 65 -8.59 -8.40 7.02
C PHE A 65 -9.07 -9.20 8.24
N ALA A 66 -9.92 -8.60 9.08
CA ALA A 66 -10.46 -9.23 10.28
C ALA A 66 -11.34 -10.43 9.95
N VAL A 67 -12.26 -10.30 8.98
CA VAL A 67 -13.15 -11.39 8.56
C VAL A 67 -12.35 -12.53 7.93
N LEU A 68 -11.39 -12.23 7.04
CA LEU A 68 -10.54 -13.26 6.44
C LEU A 68 -9.66 -13.94 7.48
N THR A 69 -9.17 -13.20 8.48
CA THR A 69 -8.40 -13.76 9.60
C THR A 69 -9.24 -14.66 10.49
N PHE A 70 -10.51 -14.31 10.72
CA PHE A 70 -11.44 -15.14 11.49
C PHE A 70 -11.72 -16.47 10.81
N TYR A 71 -11.95 -16.49 9.49
CA TYR A 71 -12.23 -17.72 8.76
C TYR A 71 -10.98 -18.54 8.43
N ASP A 72 -9.84 -17.90 8.21
CA ASP A 72 -8.64 -18.58 7.70
C ASP A 72 -7.35 -18.04 8.33
N PRO A 73 -7.14 -18.24 9.64
CA PRO A 73 -5.99 -17.67 10.37
C PRO A 73 -4.62 -18.15 9.85
N HIS A 74 -4.57 -19.33 9.22
CA HIS A 74 -3.35 -20.02 8.82
C HIS A 74 -3.18 -20.21 7.31
N PHE A 75 -4.10 -19.69 6.49
CA PHE A 75 -4.11 -19.80 5.01
C PHE A 75 -4.38 -21.21 4.47
N TYR A 76 -5.14 -22.02 5.21
CA TYR A 76 -5.51 -23.38 4.82
C TYR A 76 -6.93 -23.48 4.24
N ALA A 77 -7.82 -22.52 4.50
CA ALA A 77 -9.22 -22.63 4.09
C ALA A 77 -9.42 -22.72 2.57
N SER A 78 -8.51 -22.15 1.78
CA SER A 78 -8.55 -22.25 0.31
C SER A 78 -7.65 -23.35 -0.26
N SER A 79 -7.30 -24.36 0.53
CA SER A 79 -6.40 -25.45 0.17
C SER A 79 -7.18 -26.77 0.04
N ARG A 80 -7.00 -27.50 -1.08
CA ARG A 80 -7.71 -28.77 -1.34
C ARG A 80 -7.25 -29.93 -0.44
N ASP A 81 -6.03 -29.83 0.04
CA ASP A 81 -5.30 -30.85 0.79
C ASP A 81 -5.53 -30.77 2.32
N HIS A 82 -6.25 -29.75 2.80
CA HIS A 82 -6.49 -29.50 4.23
C HIS A 82 -7.99 -29.52 4.55
N LEU A 83 -8.60 -30.71 4.49
CA LEU A 83 -10.05 -30.91 4.64
C LEU A 83 -10.59 -30.53 6.03
N GLU A 84 -9.72 -30.45 7.04
CA GLU A 84 -10.05 -29.97 8.39
C GLU A 84 -10.31 -28.46 8.45
N SER A 85 -9.85 -27.71 7.45
CA SER A 85 -10.07 -26.27 7.33
C SER A 85 -11.22 -26.01 6.35
N PRO A 86 -12.43 -25.67 6.83
CA PRO A 86 -13.56 -25.43 5.93
C PRO A 86 -13.31 -24.21 5.04
N PRO A 87 -13.77 -24.24 3.78
CA PRO A 87 -13.54 -23.13 2.87
C PRO A 87 -14.27 -21.86 3.30
N ILE A 88 -13.65 -20.72 2.99
CA ILE A 88 -14.22 -19.40 3.26
C ILE A 88 -15.56 -19.27 2.51
N PRO A 89 -16.67 -18.93 3.19
CA PRO A 89 -17.98 -18.81 2.54
C PRO A 89 -17.98 -17.78 1.41
N ASN A 90 -18.66 -18.09 0.30
CA ASN A 90 -18.59 -17.25 -0.90
C ASN A 90 -19.01 -15.78 -0.68
N TRP A 91 -19.99 -15.52 0.19
CA TRP A 91 -20.42 -14.15 0.49
C TRP A 91 -19.28 -13.28 1.06
N VAL A 92 -18.28 -13.87 1.72
CA VAL A 92 -17.09 -13.17 2.23
C VAL A 92 -16.27 -12.61 1.06
N TRP A 93 -16.17 -13.34 -0.06
CA TRP A 93 -15.51 -12.86 -1.26
C TRP A 93 -16.26 -11.72 -1.94
N LEU A 94 -17.60 -11.75 -1.95
CA LEU A 94 -18.40 -10.61 -2.42
C LEU A 94 -18.20 -9.38 -1.53
N MET A 95 -18.22 -9.58 -0.21
CA MET A 95 -17.96 -8.52 0.77
C MET A 95 -16.55 -7.94 0.57
N ALA A 96 -15.53 -8.80 0.40
CA ALA A 96 -14.16 -8.39 0.13
C ALA A 96 -14.04 -7.57 -1.16
N ALA A 97 -14.69 -8.00 -2.24
CA ALA A 97 -14.74 -7.27 -3.51
C ALA A 97 -15.35 -5.88 -3.35
N LEU A 98 -16.52 -5.79 -2.72
CA LEU A 98 -17.23 -4.53 -2.50
C LEU A 98 -16.42 -3.59 -1.61
N ASN A 99 -15.89 -4.09 -0.51
CA ASN A 99 -15.07 -3.32 0.42
C ASN A 99 -13.78 -2.84 -0.22
N ASN A 100 -13.11 -3.67 -1.01
CA ASN A 100 -11.89 -3.29 -1.72
C ASN A 100 -12.18 -2.18 -2.75
N PHE A 101 -13.22 -2.37 -3.56
CA PHE A 101 -13.65 -1.39 -4.56
C PHE A 101 -14.07 -0.06 -3.92
N LEU A 102 -14.85 -0.12 -2.85
CA LEU A 102 -15.29 1.07 -2.12
C LEU A 102 -14.11 1.76 -1.43
N SER A 103 -13.20 1.01 -0.80
CA SER A 103 -11.98 1.57 -0.20
C SER A 103 -11.18 2.34 -1.22
N HIS A 104 -10.84 1.72 -2.36
CA HIS A 104 -10.08 2.37 -3.43
C HIS A 104 -10.82 3.56 -4.04
N THR A 105 -12.15 3.50 -4.11
CA THR A 105 -12.96 4.61 -4.59
C THR A 105 -12.97 5.79 -3.62
N LEU A 106 -13.12 5.52 -2.32
CA LEU A 106 -13.17 6.54 -1.27
C LEU A 106 -11.82 7.25 -1.11
N ASP A 107 -10.75 6.47 -1.18
CA ASP A 107 -9.36 6.90 -1.28
C ASP A 107 -9.17 7.83 -2.50
N GLY A 108 -9.42 7.35 -3.72
CA GLY A 108 -9.19 8.14 -4.94
C GLY A 108 -10.06 9.42 -5.11
N ILE A 109 -11.13 9.58 -4.32
CA ILE A 109 -11.96 10.81 -4.32
C ILE A 109 -11.64 11.78 -3.19
N ASP A 110 -10.83 11.42 -2.20
CA ASP A 110 -10.63 12.25 -1.00
C ASP A 110 -9.93 13.58 -1.33
N GLY A 111 -8.85 13.58 -2.12
CA GLY A 111 -8.11 14.76 -2.53
C GLY A 111 -8.93 15.58 -3.54
N LYS A 112 -9.81 14.92 -4.30
CA LYS A 112 -10.78 15.62 -5.16
C LYS A 112 -11.82 16.35 -4.31
N GLN A 113 -12.30 15.72 -3.25
CA GLN A 113 -13.21 16.34 -2.28
C GLN A 113 -12.50 17.49 -1.57
N ALA A 114 -11.26 17.31 -1.11
CA ALA A 114 -10.46 18.34 -0.44
C ALA A 114 -10.29 19.60 -1.30
N ARG A 115 -10.02 19.43 -2.60
CA ARG A 115 -9.97 20.56 -3.55
C ARG A 115 -11.34 21.22 -3.72
N ARG A 116 -12.42 20.45 -3.76
CA ARG A 116 -13.80 20.95 -3.90
C ARG A 116 -14.26 21.75 -2.67
N THR A 117 -13.88 21.31 -1.47
CA THR A 117 -14.22 21.95 -0.19
C THR A 117 -13.18 23.01 0.23
N LYS A 118 -12.11 23.21 -0.56
CA LYS A 118 -10.98 24.09 -0.23
C LYS A 118 -10.34 23.77 1.12
N SER A 119 -10.25 22.48 1.44
CA SER A 119 -9.71 21.96 2.69
C SER A 119 -8.50 21.05 2.48
N SER A 120 -7.77 21.23 1.37
CA SER A 120 -6.49 20.55 1.14
C SER A 120 -5.45 21.04 2.15
N SER A 121 -4.79 20.11 2.83
CA SER A 121 -3.75 20.42 3.82
C SER A 121 -2.68 19.32 3.84
N PRO A 122 -1.46 19.63 4.32
CA PRO A 122 -0.40 18.62 4.42
C PRO A 122 -0.73 17.54 5.45
N LEU A 123 -1.50 17.90 6.48
CA LEU A 123 -1.99 16.93 7.46
C LEU A 123 -3.01 15.95 6.85
N GLY A 124 -3.88 16.44 5.95
CA GLY A 124 -4.81 15.59 5.21
C GLY A 124 -4.07 14.58 4.34
N GLU A 125 -3.03 15.03 3.63
CA GLU A 125 -2.16 14.17 2.83
C GLU A 125 -1.36 13.18 3.67
N LEU A 126 -0.80 13.61 4.81
CA LEU A 126 -0.13 12.71 5.74
C LEU A 126 -1.09 11.64 6.28
N PHE A 127 -2.33 12.02 6.56
CA PHE A 127 -3.37 11.10 7.03
C PHE A 127 -3.69 10.05 5.96
N ASP A 128 -3.88 10.49 4.71
CA ASP A 128 -4.11 9.64 3.54
C ASP A 128 -3.00 8.61 3.33
N HIS A 129 -1.79 9.08 3.04
CA HIS A 129 -0.64 8.20 2.83
C HIS A 129 -0.24 7.37 4.07
N GLY A 130 -0.56 7.87 5.26
CA GLY A 130 -0.41 7.11 6.49
C GLY A 130 -1.28 5.85 6.51
N LEU A 131 -2.53 5.95 6.05
CA LEU A 131 -3.44 4.81 5.94
C LEU A 131 -3.09 3.93 4.72
N ASP A 132 -2.62 4.50 3.61
CA ASP A 132 -2.10 3.72 2.47
C ASP A 132 -0.95 2.79 2.86
N SER A 133 -0.08 3.24 3.77
CA SER A 133 1.04 2.42 4.25
C SER A 133 0.57 1.10 4.90
N TRP A 134 -0.60 1.10 5.53
CA TRP A 134 -1.23 -0.10 6.08
C TRP A 134 -1.90 -0.94 4.99
N ALA A 135 -2.53 -0.29 4.01
CA ALA A 135 -3.13 -0.97 2.86
C ALA A 135 -2.10 -1.83 2.10
N ALA A 136 -0.84 -1.39 2.04
CA ALA A 136 0.28 -2.15 1.49
C ALA A 136 0.48 -3.54 2.13
N PHE A 137 -0.05 -3.77 3.32
CA PHE A 137 -0.11 -5.08 3.98
C PHE A 137 -1.48 -5.75 3.82
N PHE A 138 -2.58 -5.05 4.09
CA PHE A 138 -3.92 -5.67 4.12
C PHE A 138 -4.29 -6.31 2.79
N LEU A 139 -3.96 -5.63 1.68
CA LEU A 139 -4.34 -6.01 0.34
C LEU A 139 -3.68 -7.33 -0.12
N PRO A 140 -2.33 -7.46 -0.13
CA PRO A 140 -1.70 -8.72 -0.54
C PRO A 140 -2.07 -9.90 0.38
N VAL A 141 -2.24 -9.66 1.67
CA VAL A 141 -2.63 -10.71 2.62
C VAL A 141 -4.08 -11.16 2.39
N GLY A 142 -4.97 -10.22 2.08
CA GLY A 142 -6.34 -10.54 1.69
C GLY A 142 -6.38 -11.40 0.42
N LEU A 143 -5.65 -10.98 -0.62
CA LEU A 143 -5.58 -11.70 -1.90
C LEU A 143 -5.02 -13.11 -1.72
N TYR A 144 -3.98 -13.27 -0.90
CA TYR A 144 -3.38 -14.58 -0.64
C TYR A 144 -4.36 -15.57 0.00
N SER A 145 -5.38 -15.09 0.73
CA SER A 145 -6.41 -15.96 1.33
C SER A 145 -7.19 -16.77 0.28
N ILE A 146 -7.19 -16.37 -1.00
CA ILE A 146 -7.80 -17.12 -2.11
C ILE A 146 -6.89 -18.26 -2.59
N PHE A 147 -5.58 -17.98 -2.64
CA PHE A 147 -4.59 -18.94 -3.14
C PHE A 147 -4.21 -19.97 -2.07
N GLY A 148 -4.13 -19.56 -0.80
CA GLY A 148 -3.76 -20.45 0.30
C GLY A 148 -2.33 -20.99 0.18
N ARG A 149 -1.95 -21.83 1.15
CA ARG A 149 -0.61 -22.46 1.23
C ARG A 149 -0.53 -23.93 0.79
N GLY A 150 -1.59 -24.47 0.17
CA GLY A 150 -1.68 -25.86 -0.31
C GLY A 150 -1.04 -26.10 -1.68
N GLU A 151 -1.37 -27.24 -2.32
CA GLU A 151 -0.77 -27.74 -3.58
C GLU A 151 -0.64 -26.71 -4.72
N TYR A 152 -1.68 -25.89 -4.94
CA TYR A 152 -1.71 -24.84 -5.98
C TYR A 152 -1.43 -23.44 -5.44
N GLY A 153 -1.01 -23.36 -4.17
CA GLY A 153 -0.66 -22.14 -3.48
C GLY A 153 0.84 -21.83 -3.58
N VAL A 154 1.25 -20.78 -2.88
CA VAL A 154 2.65 -20.46 -2.62
C VAL A 154 2.91 -20.53 -1.12
N SER A 155 4.14 -20.73 -0.69
CA SER A 155 4.44 -20.79 0.74
C SER A 155 4.23 -19.43 1.42
N VAL A 156 3.91 -19.45 2.72
CA VAL A 156 3.79 -18.24 3.55
C VAL A 156 5.07 -17.39 3.52
N TYR A 157 6.25 -18.00 3.32
CA TYR A 157 7.49 -17.25 3.16
C TYR A 157 7.55 -16.48 1.84
N ARG A 158 7.14 -17.09 0.73
CA ARG A 158 7.11 -16.42 -0.59
C ARG A 158 6.17 -15.22 -0.58
N VAL A 159 4.98 -15.37 0.01
CA VAL A 159 4.03 -14.25 0.17
C VAL A 159 4.58 -13.17 1.07
N TYR A 160 5.28 -13.54 2.13
CA TYR A 160 5.92 -12.58 3.01
C TYR A 160 6.94 -11.71 2.26
N LEU A 161 7.72 -12.30 1.34
CA LEU A 161 8.63 -11.55 0.47
C LEU A 161 7.88 -10.64 -0.50
N VAL A 162 6.76 -11.09 -1.10
CA VAL A 162 5.90 -10.26 -1.94
C VAL A 162 5.34 -9.07 -1.15
N MET A 163 4.87 -9.29 0.07
CA MET A 163 4.36 -8.25 0.96
C MET A 163 5.44 -7.21 1.28
N ILE A 164 6.66 -7.65 1.63
CA ILE A 164 7.80 -6.76 1.82
C ILE A 164 8.12 -5.99 0.52
N GLY A 165 8.04 -6.65 -0.63
CA GLY A 165 8.21 -6.03 -1.94
C GLY A 165 7.21 -4.91 -2.22
N ILE A 166 5.93 -5.10 -1.87
CA ILE A 166 4.87 -4.08 -1.99
C ILE A 166 5.14 -2.91 -1.05
N MET A 167 5.50 -3.17 0.21
CA MET A 167 5.88 -2.12 1.16
C MET A 167 7.13 -1.36 0.71
N LEU A 168 8.10 -2.05 0.09
CA LEU A 168 9.25 -1.42 -0.55
C LEU A 168 8.81 -0.52 -1.71
N CYS A 169 7.90 -0.98 -2.57
CA CYS A 169 7.35 -0.13 -3.63
C CYS A 169 6.70 1.15 -3.07
N PHE A 170 5.91 1.01 -1.99
CA PHE A 170 5.30 2.15 -1.30
C PHE A 170 6.36 3.14 -0.80
N ILE A 171 7.33 2.68 0.00
CA ILE A 171 8.33 3.59 0.57
C ILE A 171 9.25 4.18 -0.50
N THR A 172 9.53 3.44 -1.57
CA THR A 172 10.36 3.90 -2.69
C THR A 172 9.70 5.05 -3.45
N SER A 173 8.38 5.03 -3.65
CA SER A 173 7.65 6.18 -4.25
C SER A 173 7.71 7.44 -3.38
N HIS A 174 7.68 7.29 -2.06
CA HIS A 174 7.82 8.42 -1.15
C HIS A 174 9.28 8.87 -0.99
N TRP A 175 10.23 7.94 -1.10
CA TRP A 175 11.65 8.25 -1.21
C TRP A 175 11.96 9.03 -2.50
N GLU A 176 11.30 8.71 -3.60
CA GLU A 176 11.34 9.50 -4.83
C GLU A 176 10.91 10.94 -4.55
N LYS A 177 9.71 11.14 -3.99
CA LYS A 177 9.19 12.46 -3.59
C LYS A 177 10.16 13.20 -2.65
N TYR A 178 10.74 12.50 -1.69
CA TYR A 178 11.69 13.10 -0.75
C TYR A 178 12.91 13.71 -1.45
N ASN A 179 13.38 13.10 -2.54
CA ASN A 179 14.54 13.57 -3.32
C ASN A 179 14.17 14.54 -4.45
N THR A 180 13.04 14.33 -5.14
CA THR A 180 12.63 15.11 -6.32
C THR A 180 11.69 16.27 -5.98
N GLY A 181 10.98 16.20 -4.86
CA GLY A 181 9.89 17.12 -4.49
C GLY A 181 8.54 16.83 -5.17
N ILE A 182 8.46 15.76 -5.99
CA ILE A 182 7.25 15.39 -6.74
C ILE A 182 6.90 13.94 -6.45
N LEU A 183 5.66 13.67 -6.06
CA LEU A 183 5.16 12.31 -5.88
C LEU A 183 4.71 11.74 -7.24
N PHE A 184 5.42 10.75 -7.76
CA PHE A 184 4.95 10.00 -8.93
C PHE A 184 4.10 8.83 -8.45
N LEU A 185 2.84 8.78 -8.90
CA LEU A 185 1.93 7.72 -8.47
C LEU A 185 2.28 6.40 -9.16
N PRO A 186 2.47 5.30 -8.39
CA PRO A 186 2.90 4.03 -8.95
C PRO A 186 1.75 3.36 -9.71
N TRP A 187 2.01 2.97 -10.97
CA TRP A 187 1.00 2.32 -11.82
C TRP A 187 0.47 1.01 -11.21
N GLY A 188 1.33 0.30 -10.47
CA GLY A 188 1.00 -0.98 -9.86
C GLY A 188 -0.14 -0.90 -8.85
N TYR A 189 -0.35 0.25 -8.19
CA TYR A 189 -1.41 0.40 -7.19
C TYR A 189 -2.79 0.25 -7.83
N ASP A 190 -3.12 1.07 -8.82
CA ASP A 190 -4.43 1.07 -9.47
C ASP A 190 -4.70 -0.21 -10.29
N ILE A 191 -3.65 -0.76 -10.94
CA ILE A 191 -3.73 -2.07 -11.60
C ILE A 191 -4.05 -3.17 -10.58
N GLY A 192 -3.35 -3.15 -9.44
CA GLY A 192 -3.53 -4.11 -8.35
C GLY A 192 -4.95 -4.04 -7.77
N GLN A 193 -5.46 -2.84 -7.50
CA GLN A 193 -6.81 -2.62 -6.96
C GLN A 193 -7.90 -3.14 -7.89
N LEU A 194 -7.77 -2.89 -9.20
CA LEU A 194 -8.68 -3.46 -10.19
C LEU A 194 -8.60 -4.99 -10.20
N GLY A 195 -7.37 -5.52 -10.29
CA GLY A 195 -7.10 -6.94 -10.36
C GLY A 195 -7.65 -7.70 -9.16
N MET A 196 -7.41 -7.22 -7.93
CA MET A 196 -7.93 -7.84 -6.71
C MET A 196 -9.45 -7.82 -6.66
N THR A 197 -10.08 -6.69 -7.02
CA THR A 197 -11.54 -6.60 -7.05
C THR A 197 -12.13 -7.64 -8.01
N LEU A 198 -11.55 -7.78 -9.20
CA LEU A 198 -11.97 -8.79 -10.18
C LEU A 198 -11.74 -10.21 -9.67
N VAL A 199 -10.58 -10.48 -9.06
CA VAL A 199 -10.27 -11.79 -8.49
C VAL A 199 -11.25 -12.16 -7.38
N TYR A 200 -11.60 -11.24 -6.48
CA TYR A 200 -12.63 -11.48 -5.45
C TYR A 200 -14.01 -11.75 -6.06
N LEU A 201 -14.42 -11.00 -7.10
CA LEU A 201 -15.70 -11.22 -7.78
C LEU A 201 -15.75 -12.58 -8.49
N ILE A 202 -14.69 -12.96 -9.19
CA ILE A 202 -14.59 -14.29 -9.83
C ILE A 202 -14.68 -15.39 -8.76
N THR A 203 -13.99 -15.20 -7.64
CA THR A 203 -14.01 -16.14 -6.50
C THR A 203 -15.40 -16.24 -5.88
N PHE A 204 -16.16 -15.13 -5.81
CA PHE A 204 -17.55 -15.16 -5.33
C PHE A 204 -18.46 -16.02 -6.22
N PHE A 205 -18.39 -15.86 -7.54
CA PHE A 205 -19.28 -16.56 -8.48
C PHE A 205 -18.92 -18.03 -8.69
N TYR A 206 -17.62 -18.35 -8.75
CA TYR A 206 -17.13 -19.67 -9.14
C TYR A 206 -16.46 -20.45 -7.99
N GLY A 207 -16.29 -19.82 -6.82
CA GLY A 207 -15.53 -20.38 -5.71
C GLY A 207 -14.01 -20.23 -5.88
N TYR A 208 -13.26 -20.49 -4.81
CA TYR A 208 -11.78 -20.44 -4.82
C TYR A 208 -11.13 -21.51 -5.70
N GLU A 209 -11.89 -22.57 -6.02
CA GLU A 209 -11.43 -23.71 -6.80
C GLU A 209 -11.07 -23.37 -8.24
N VAL A 210 -11.65 -22.30 -8.78
CA VAL A 210 -11.34 -21.79 -10.12
C VAL A 210 -9.87 -21.40 -10.27
N TRP A 211 -9.18 -21.10 -9.17
CA TRP A 211 -7.77 -20.74 -9.17
C TRP A 211 -6.84 -21.94 -9.01
N LYS A 212 -7.35 -23.16 -8.81
CA LYS A 212 -6.52 -24.35 -8.55
C LYS A 212 -6.20 -25.09 -9.83
N PHE A 213 -5.35 -24.48 -10.65
CA PHE A 213 -4.84 -25.06 -11.89
C PHE A 213 -3.39 -24.64 -12.15
N THR A 214 -2.74 -25.34 -13.08
CA THR A 214 -1.44 -24.98 -13.62
C THR A 214 -1.59 -24.36 -15.00
N LEU A 215 -0.81 -23.32 -15.29
CA LEU A 215 -0.82 -22.68 -16.59
C LEU A 215 -0.26 -23.65 -17.65
N PRO A 216 -0.99 -23.95 -18.74
CA PRO A 216 -0.59 -24.99 -19.69
C PRO A 216 0.78 -24.81 -20.35
N LEU A 217 1.21 -23.55 -20.56
CA LEU A 217 2.46 -23.23 -21.24
C LEU A 217 3.67 -23.11 -20.31
N LEU A 218 3.46 -22.70 -19.06
CA LEU A 218 4.53 -22.38 -18.11
C LEU A 218 4.70 -23.48 -17.04
N HIS A 219 3.74 -24.40 -16.91
CA HIS A 219 3.72 -25.47 -15.90
C HIS A 219 3.87 -24.97 -14.45
N ILE A 220 3.48 -23.74 -14.18
CA ILE A 220 3.42 -23.13 -12.84
C ILE A 220 1.98 -23.02 -12.37
N SER A 221 1.77 -22.98 -11.05
CA SER A 221 0.44 -22.72 -10.47
C SER A 221 -0.01 -21.28 -10.74
N THR A 222 -1.32 -21.03 -10.61
CA THR A 222 -1.85 -19.66 -10.67
C THR A 222 -1.24 -18.75 -9.60
N ALA A 223 -1.07 -19.25 -8.37
CA ALA A 223 -0.52 -18.47 -7.26
C ALA A 223 0.91 -18.00 -7.58
N GLU A 224 1.73 -18.88 -8.17
CA GLU A 224 3.07 -18.55 -8.64
C GLU A 224 3.05 -17.55 -9.79
N PHE A 225 2.09 -17.66 -10.70
CA PHE A 225 1.91 -16.66 -11.74
C PHE A 225 1.59 -15.27 -11.17
N PHE A 226 0.69 -15.18 -10.19
CA PHE A 226 0.39 -13.92 -9.50
C PHE A 226 1.60 -13.35 -8.75
N GLU A 227 2.38 -14.20 -8.08
CA GLU A 227 3.64 -13.80 -7.46
C GLU A 227 4.63 -13.24 -8.50
N MET A 228 4.80 -13.92 -9.64
CA MET A 228 5.65 -13.42 -10.71
C MET A 228 5.16 -12.09 -11.26
N CYS A 229 3.85 -11.91 -11.46
CA CYS A 229 3.27 -10.62 -11.86
C CYS A 229 3.61 -9.50 -10.86
N CYS A 230 3.61 -9.80 -9.55
CA CYS A 230 4.01 -8.84 -8.53
C CYS A 230 5.49 -8.45 -8.70
N TYR A 231 6.40 -9.42 -8.81
CA TYR A 231 7.82 -9.12 -9.03
C TYR A 231 8.09 -8.37 -10.33
N LEU A 232 7.40 -8.72 -11.42
CA LEU A 232 7.47 -7.98 -12.68
C LEU A 232 6.98 -6.54 -12.51
N GLY A 233 5.94 -6.30 -11.70
CA GLY A 233 5.51 -4.96 -11.32
C GLY A 233 6.60 -4.20 -10.55
N PHE A 234 7.26 -4.84 -9.58
CA PHE A 234 8.30 -4.20 -8.79
C PHE A 234 9.51 -3.81 -9.65
N PHE A 235 10.06 -4.79 -10.38
CA PHE A 235 11.30 -4.64 -11.14
C PHE A 235 11.11 -4.09 -12.56
N GLY A 236 9.88 -4.08 -13.08
CA GLY A 236 9.57 -3.55 -14.41
C GLY A 236 8.91 -2.17 -14.37
N LEU A 237 8.07 -1.88 -13.36
CA LEU A 237 7.26 -0.66 -13.32
C LEU A 237 7.60 0.30 -12.18
N THR A 238 8.02 -0.18 -11.02
CA THR A 238 8.21 0.72 -9.86
C THR A 238 9.66 1.17 -9.73
N PHE A 239 10.58 0.22 -9.50
CA PHE A 239 11.97 0.56 -9.19
C PHE A 239 12.70 1.25 -10.35
N PRO A 240 12.63 0.77 -11.62
CA PRO A 240 13.35 1.43 -12.72
C PRO A 240 12.89 2.87 -12.93
N PHE A 241 11.58 3.12 -12.90
CA PHE A 241 11.02 4.46 -13.08
C PHE A 241 11.40 5.39 -11.92
N THR A 242 11.34 4.90 -10.68
CA THR A 242 11.78 5.68 -9.51
C THR A 242 13.24 6.09 -9.63
N PHE A 243 14.14 5.15 -9.92
CA PHE A 243 15.57 5.45 -10.07
C PHE A 243 15.83 6.39 -11.25
N TRP A 244 15.13 6.19 -12.36
CA TRP A 244 15.23 7.06 -13.54
C TRP A 244 14.78 8.48 -13.24
N ASN A 245 13.65 8.65 -12.55
CA ASN A 245 13.11 9.97 -12.23
C ASN A 245 14.01 10.72 -11.23
N ILE A 246 14.56 10.04 -10.22
CA ILE A 246 15.55 10.65 -9.32
C ILE A 246 16.80 11.06 -10.09
N TYR A 247 17.35 10.16 -10.92
CA TYR A 247 18.51 10.45 -11.76
C TYR A 247 18.28 11.67 -12.65
N LYS A 248 17.16 11.67 -13.39
CA LYS A 248 16.78 12.76 -14.29
C LYS A 248 16.60 14.07 -13.53
N SER A 249 15.91 14.02 -12.39
CA SER A 249 15.70 15.21 -11.54
C SER A 249 17.02 15.83 -11.08
N TYR A 250 18.03 15.02 -10.75
CA TYR A 250 19.36 15.48 -10.36
C TYR A 250 20.21 15.95 -11.55
N ALA A 251 20.11 15.27 -12.69
CA ALA A 251 20.78 15.68 -13.93
C ALA A 251 20.27 17.05 -14.41
N ASP A 252 18.95 17.25 -14.35
CA ASP A 252 18.27 18.48 -14.75
C ASP A 252 18.33 19.57 -13.65
N LYS A 253 18.92 19.28 -12.48
CA LYS A 253 18.98 20.16 -11.30
C LYS A 253 17.61 20.69 -10.85
N SER A 254 16.57 19.89 -11.02
CA SER A 254 15.19 20.21 -10.64
C SER A 254 14.79 19.66 -9.27
N GLY A 255 15.52 18.65 -8.76
CA GLY A 255 15.26 18.05 -7.46
C GLY A 255 15.88 18.81 -6.29
N LYS A 256 15.80 18.24 -5.08
CA LYS A 256 16.35 18.86 -3.86
C LYS A 256 17.89 18.80 -3.76
N MET A 257 18.56 18.14 -4.72
CA MET A 257 20.03 18.06 -4.84
C MET A 257 20.75 17.62 -3.55
N ARG A 258 20.15 16.70 -2.79
CA ARG A 258 20.70 16.21 -1.53
C ARG A 258 21.96 15.37 -1.74
N PRO A 259 22.95 15.45 -0.84
CA PRO A 259 24.08 14.52 -0.86
C PRO A 259 23.62 13.09 -0.60
N PHE A 260 24.37 12.10 -1.08
CA PHE A 260 23.96 10.68 -1.07
C PHE A 260 23.52 10.17 0.31
N GLY A 261 24.25 10.52 1.37
CA GLY A 261 23.90 10.09 2.73
C GLY A 261 22.53 10.62 3.18
N GLU A 262 22.21 11.88 2.88
CA GLU A 262 20.90 12.46 3.19
C GLU A 262 19.80 11.93 2.28
N ALA A 263 20.11 11.69 1.01
CA ALA A 263 19.19 11.11 0.04
C ALA A 263 18.74 9.70 0.47
N MET A 264 19.64 8.90 1.03
CA MET A 264 19.35 7.52 1.48
C MET A 264 18.77 7.43 2.89
N ARG A 265 18.87 8.49 3.70
CA ARG A 265 18.45 8.50 5.11
C ARG A 265 17.04 7.94 5.35
N PRO A 266 16.01 8.26 4.55
CA PRO A 266 14.67 7.72 4.74
C PRO A 266 14.56 6.19 4.69
N LEU A 267 15.41 5.53 3.91
CA LEU A 267 15.32 4.10 3.67
C LEU A 267 15.95 3.28 4.79
N VAL A 268 16.84 3.86 5.59
CA VAL A 268 17.63 3.13 6.59
C VAL A 268 16.73 2.41 7.60
N SER A 269 15.80 3.12 8.24
CA SER A 269 14.92 2.53 9.26
C SER A 269 14.05 1.41 8.68
N THR A 270 13.53 1.60 7.46
CA THR A 270 12.70 0.62 6.77
C THR A 270 13.49 -0.63 6.37
N LEU A 271 14.70 -0.46 5.83
CA LEU A 271 15.57 -1.59 5.47
C LEU A 271 16.05 -2.38 6.70
N VAL A 272 16.36 -1.67 7.80
CA VAL A 272 16.68 -2.32 9.08
C VAL A 272 15.49 -3.11 9.61
N LEU A 273 14.27 -2.54 9.58
CA LEU A 273 13.07 -3.25 9.97
C LEU A 273 12.87 -4.52 9.14
N PHE A 274 12.91 -4.42 7.81
CA PHE A 274 12.73 -5.59 6.94
C PHE A 274 13.82 -6.63 7.15
N GLY A 275 15.07 -6.22 7.32
CA GLY A 275 16.18 -7.13 7.66
C GLY A 275 15.91 -7.88 8.96
N LEU A 276 15.55 -7.18 10.04
CA LEU A 276 15.24 -7.79 11.34
C LEU A 276 14.02 -8.71 11.28
N MET A 277 12.96 -8.29 10.59
CA MET A 277 11.74 -9.08 10.47
C MET A 277 11.92 -10.31 9.57
N LEU A 278 12.78 -10.25 8.55
CA LEU A 278 13.18 -11.41 7.76
C LEU A 278 14.02 -12.38 8.58
N LEU A 279 15.02 -11.88 9.32
CA LEU A 279 15.82 -12.70 10.23
C LEU A 279 14.93 -13.39 11.27
N TRP A 280 13.96 -12.67 11.83
CA TRP A 280 13.02 -13.28 12.78
C TRP A 280 12.13 -14.33 12.11
N ALA A 281 11.61 -14.05 10.92
CA ALA A 281 10.79 -15.01 10.16
C ALA A 281 11.56 -16.31 9.86
N THR A 282 12.85 -16.23 9.51
CA THR A 282 13.66 -17.39 9.11
C THR A 282 14.27 -18.14 10.29
N PHE A 283 14.68 -17.44 11.35
CA PHE A 283 15.42 -18.02 12.47
C PHE A 283 14.62 -18.17 13.76
N SER A 284 13.31 -17.88 13.73
CA SER A 284 12.45 -18.07 14.90
C SER A 284 12.47 -19.53 15.36
N PRO A 285 12.87 -19.83 16.61
CA PRO A 285 12.88 -21.20 17.14
C PRO A 285 11.49 -21.85 17.16
N TYR A 286 10.44 -21.03 17.22
CA TYR A 286 9.04 -21.48 17.19
C TYR A 286 8.49 -21.61 15.77
N GLY A 287 9.22 -21.23 14.72
CA GLY A 287 8.70 -21.22 13.35
C GLY A 287 7.47 -20.31 13.23
N ILE A 288 7.53 -19.09 13.79
CA ILE A 288 6.37 -18.19 13.91
C ILE A 288 5.69 -17.90 12.59
N LEU A 289 6.45 -17.81 11.49
CA LEU A 289 5.90 -17.59 10.16
C LEU A 289 4.96 -18.72 9.73
N ASP A 290 5.35 -19.99 9.95
CA ASP A 290 4.52 -21.12 9.57
C ASP A 290 3.34 -21.32 10.52
N ASN A 291 3.55 -21.11 11.82
CA ASN A 291 2.55 -21.34 12.85
C ASN A 291 1.53 -20.20 12.99
N GLN A 292 1.95 -18.95 12.82
CA GLN A 292 1.14 -17.75 13.03
C GLN A 292 1.42 -16.69 11.93
N PRO A 293 1.22 -17.04 10.64
CA PRO A 293 1.64 -16.18 9.52
C PRO A 293 0.97 -14.81 9.56
N ARG A 294 -0.35 -14.75 9.81
CA ARG A 294 -1.09 -13.48 9.88
C ARG A 294 -0.61 -12.56 10.99
N LEU A 295 -0.24 -13.11 12.14
CA LEU A 295 0.27 -12.32 13.26
C LEU A 295 1.63 -11.71 12.92
N LEU A 296 2.51 -12.49 12.28
CA LEU A 296 3.79 -11.97 11.81
C LEU A 296 3.58 -10.88 10.75
N TYR A 297 2.70 -11.11 9.77
CA TYR A 297 2.38 -10.13 8.72
C TYR A 297 1.80 -8.83 9.30
N TRP A 298 0.87 -8.95 10.24
CA TRP A 298 0.31 -7.81 10.97
C TRP A 298 1.39 -7.04 11.73
N THR A 299 2.31 -7.75 12.40
CA THR A 299 3.40 -7.13 13.15
C THR A 299 4.34 -6.37 12.22
N THR A 300 4.75 -6.99 11.10
CA THR A 300 5.58 -6.35 10.08
C THR A 300 4.89 -5.13 9.47
N GLY A 301 3.63 -5.27 9.07
CA GLY A 301 2.84 -4.19 8.49
C GLY A 301 2.65 -3.03 9.45
N THR A 302 2.27 -3.29 10.70
CA THR A 302 2.09 -2.27 11.73
C THR A 302 3.40 -1.51 12.00
N ALA A 303 4.51 -2.23 12.16
CA ALA A 303 5.82 -1.63 12.40
C ALA A 303 6.28 -0.80 11.18
N PHE A 304 6.05 -1.32 9.97
CA PHE A 304 6.35 -0.60 8.74
C PHE A 304 5.54 0.68 8.64
N SER A 305 4.22 0.63 8.83
CA SER A 305 3.35 1.79 8.78
C SER A 305 3.71 2.85 9.82
N ASN A 306 4.12 2.43 11.02
CA ASN A 306 4.63 3.37 12.02
C ASN A 306 5.88 4.10 11.53
N ILE A 307 6.86 3.39 10.97
CA ILE A 307 8.08 3.99 10.40
C ILE A 307 7.73 4.88 9.20
N ALA A 308 6.85 4.41 8.31
CA ALA A 308 6.41 5.13 7.13
C ALA A 308 5.76 6.46 7.51
N VAL A 309 4.80 6.48 8.46
CA VAL A 309 4.18 7.71 8.95
C VAL A 309 5.22 8.66 9.55
N CYS A 310 6.17 8.17 10.35
CA CYS A 310 7.25 9.01 10.89
C CYS A 310 8.10 9.62 9.78
N PHE A 311 8.39 8.87 8.72
CA PHE A 311 9.11 9.37 7.56
C PHE A 311 8.30 10.39 6.76
N LEU A 312 7.04 10.09 6.44
CA LEU A 312 6.14 11.00 5.72
C LEU A 312 6.01 12.33 6.45
N PHE A 313 5.83 12.25 7.77
CA PHE A 313 5.88 13.40 8.66
C PHE A 313 7.18 14.15 8.41
N MET A 314 8.36 13.54 8.64
CA MET A 314 9.67 14.18 8.43
C MET A 314 9.89 14.77 7.02
N ASP A 315 9.40 14.16 5.94
CA ASP A 315 9.49 14.74 4.59
C ASP A 315 8.70 16.06 4.52
N HIS A 316 7.49 16.08 5.09
CA HIS A 316 6.75 17.33 5.25
C HIS A 316 7.55 18.34 6.08
N TYR A 317 8.22 17.97 7.20
CA TYR A 317 9.10 18.87 7.98
C TYR A 317 10.27 19.41 7.16
N CYS A 318 10.99 18.53 6.44
CA CYS A 318 12.23 18.88 5.75
C CYS A 318 11.98 19.79 4.54
N ILE A 319 10.80 19.70 3.92
CA ILE A 319 10.34 20.66 2.90
C ILE A 319 10.19 22.06 3.51
N MET A 320 9.69 22.17 4.74
CA MET A 320 9.52 23.47 5.41
C MET A 320 10.84 24.09 5.81
N SER A 321 11.80 23.29 6.27
CA SER A 321 13.12 23.80 6.64
C SER A 321 13.85 24.44 5.46
N TYR A 322 13.66 23.91 4.25
CA TYR A 322 14.30 24.42 3.04
C TYR A 322 13.68 25.74 2.54
N LEU A 323 12.34 25.89 2.63
CA LEU A 323 11.64 27.13 2.27
C LEU A 323 12.01 28.31 3.17
N MET A 324 12.56 28.05 4.37
CA MET A 324 13.02 29.09 5.30
C MET A 324 14.40 29.68 4.97
N PHE A 325 15.20 29.03 4.10
CA PHE A 325 16.52 29.54 3.69
C PHE A 325 16.51 30.29 2.35
N GLU A 326 15.36 30.33 1.67
CA GLU A 326 15.17 31.08 0.40
C GLU A 326 14.32 32.36 0.57
N GLN A 327 14.01 32.76 1.81
CA GLN A 327 13.53 34.12 2.16
C GLN A 327 14.67 34.92 2.78
#